data_AF-A0A357WWR4-F1
#
_entry.id   AF-A0A357WWR4-F1
#
_cell.length_a   1.000
_cell.length_b   1.000
_cell.length_c   1.000
_cell.angle_alpha   90.00
_cell.angle_beta   90.00
_cell.angle_gamma   90.00
#
_symmetry.space_group_name_H-M   'P 1'
#
loop_
_entity.id
_entity.type
_entity.pdbx_description
1 polymer ?
#
loop_
_entity_poly.entity_id
_entity_poly.type
_entity_poly.pdbx_seq_one_letter_code
_entity_poly.pdbx_strand_id
1 'polypeptide(L)'
;MLAYYKTINGRIRPIDELEDGCWIDVVNPDEKEINFLITRFSLEPDFLRASLDEEESSRIECEDDNTLIIIDTPVSEITETGVIYYTMPIGILVTQSNVITVSLRENSIISEFTEGVIKNVQTQLKTQFILYIMLRVATRFLQHLKQIDKISIQLERQLRKSMKNKELIQLLDLQKSLVYFSTSLKSDETTLEKMMRGRYIKLYDDDQDLLEDVLLDFNQNILQ
;
A
#
# COMPACT_ATOMS: atom_id res chain seq x y z
N MET A 1 -1.45 -11.95 -13.17
CA MET A 1 -1.47 -13.15 -12.32
C MET A 1 -2.44 -12.95 -11.17
N LEU A 2 -3.44 -13.84 -11.05
CA LEU A 2 -4.38 -13.88 -9.91
C LEU A 2 -3.99 -14.98 -8.91
N ALA A 3 -4.03 -14.66 -7.62
CA ALA A 3 -3.90 -15.60 -6.52
C ALA A 3 -5.01 -15.39 -5.48
N TYR A 4 -5.50 -16.47 -4.88
CA TYR A 4 -6.60 -16.42 -3.92
C TYR A 4 -6.14 -16.83 -2.53
N TYR A 5 -6.60 -16.10 -1.53
CA TYR A 5 -6.19 -16.30 -0.15
C TYR A 5 -7.37 -16.23 0.81
N LYS A 6 -7.32 -17.05 1.86
CA LYS A 6 -8.32 -17.03 2.93
C LYS A 6 -7.66 -17.22 4.28
N THR A 7 -8.30 -16.69 5.32
CA THR A 7 -7.84 -16.91 6.69
C THR A 7 -8.25 -18.29 7.18
N ILE A 8 -7.26 -19.13 7.47
CA ILE A 8 -7.44 -20.49 8.00
C ILE A 8 -6.62 -20.61 9.28
N ASN A 9 -7.28 -20.87 10.42
CA ASN A 9 -6.65 -20.96 11.74
C ASN A 9 -5.83 -19.70 12.12
N GLY A 10 -6.38 -18.52 11.85
CA GLY A 10 -5.77 -17.22 12.21
C GLY A 10 -4.56 -16.81 11.34
N ARG A 11 -4.33 -17.49 10.22
CA ARG A 11 -3.31 -17.13 9.22
C ARG A 11 -3.89 -17.11 7.83
N ILE A 12 -3.38 -16.21 7.00
CA ILE A 12 -3.68 -16.20 5.57
C ILE A 12 -3.00 -17.39 4.91
N ARG A 13 -3.75 -18.11 4.07
CA ARG A 13 -3.30 -19.28 3.32
C ARG A 13 -3.83 -19.21 1.89
N PRO A 14 -3.07 -19.70 0.91
CA PRO A 14 -3.56 -19.81 -0.45
C PRO A 14 -4.72 -20.82 -0.53
N ILE A 15 -5.65 -20.57 -1.44
CA ILE A 15 -6.72 -21.48 -1.83
C ILE A 15 -6.72 -21.64 -3.35
N ASP A 16 -7.23 -22.77 -3.84
CA ASP A 16 -7.17 -23.10 -5.26
C ASP A 16 -8.26 -22.40 -6.10
N GLU A 17 -9.36 -22.03 -5.47
CA GLU A 17 -10.54 -21.49 -6.14
C GLU A 17 -11.04 -20.20 -5.49
N LEU A 18 -11.71 -19.38 -6.30
CA LEU A 18 -12.37 -18.17 -5.82
C LEU A 18 -13.56 -18.54 -4.90
N GLU A 19 -13.55 -18.02 -3.68
CA GLU A 19 -14.63 -18.16 -2.70
C GLU A 19 -15.07 -16.80 -2.16
N ASP A 20 -16.31 -16.71 -1.68
CA ASP A 20 -16.77 -15.53 -0.95
C ASP A 20 -15.96 -15.32 0.33
N GLY A 21 -15.63 -14.06 0.62
CA GLY A 21 -14.80 -13.67 1.77
C GLY A 21 -13.30 -13.98 1.63
N CYS A 22 -12.86 -14.50 0.47
CA CYS A 22 -11.45 -14.60 0.16
C CYS A 22 -10.88 -13.23 -0.26
N TRP A 23 -9.58 -13.08 -0.09
CA TRP A 23 -8.81 -12.00 -0.67
C TRP A 23 -8.24 -12.47 -2.02
N ILE A 24 -8.27 -11.58 -3.01
CA ILE A 24 -7.71 -11.81 -4.34
C ILE A 24 -6.53 -10.88 -4.52
N ASP A 25 -5.34 -11.45 -4.71
CA ASP A 25 -4.15 -10.68 -5.04
C ASP A 25 -3.91 -10.73 -6.55
N VAL A 26 -3.77 -9.57 -7.16
CA VAL A 26 -3.66 -9.38 -8.61
C VAL A 26 -2.39 -8.60 -8.90
N VAL A 27 -1.42 -9.29 -9.51
CA VAL A 27 -0.15 -8.69 -9.90
C VAL A 27 -0.01 -8.77 -11.41
N ASN A 28 0.19 -7.60 -12.05
CA ASN A 28 0.35 -7.44 -13.49
C ASN A 28 -0.63 -8.30 -14.31
N PRO A 29 -1.94 -8.07 -14.19
CA PRO A 29 -2.93 -8.92 -14.83
C PRO A 29 -2.90 -8.77 -16.35
N ASP A 30 -3.17 -9.87 -17.06
CA ASP A 30 -3.40 -9.80 -18.50
C ASP A 30 -4.85 -9.35 -18.83
N GLU A 31 -5.12 -9.07 -20.11
CA GLU A 31 -6.45 -8.63 -20.55
C GLU A 31 -7.56 -9.66 -20.23
N LYS A 32 -7.26 -10.96 -20.22
CA LYS A 32 -8.28 -11.98 -19.89
C LYS A 32 -8.61 -11.94 -18.41
N GLU A 33 -7.60 -11.82 -17.57
CA GLU A 33 -7.71 -11.65 -16.13
C GLU A 33 -8.48 -10.37 -15.77
N ILE A 34 -8.18 -9.24 -16.43
CA ILE A 34 -8.91 -7.97 -16.27
C ILE A 34 -10.39 -8.15 -16.63
N ASN A 35 -10.69 -8.71 -17.81
CA ASN A 35 -12.06 -8.93 -18.26
C ASN A 35 -12.84 -9.89 -17.34
N PHE A 36 -12.15 -10.91 -16.80
CA PHE A 36 -12.72 -11.79 -15.79
C PHE A 36 -13.11 -11.03 -14.53
N LEU A 37 -12.23 -10.18 -13.99
CA LEU A 37 -12.51 -9.38 -12.78
C LEU A 37 -13.68 -8.41 -13.00
N ILE A 38 -13.70 -7.70 -14.13
CA ILE A 38 -14.79 -6.79 -14.53
C ILE A 38 -16.13 -7.53 -14.54
N THR A 39 -16.16 -8.68 -15.21
CA THR A 39 -17.41 -9.44 -15.37
C THR A 39 -17.85 -10.10 -14.06
N ARG A 40 -16.92 -10.69 -13.31
CA ARG A 40 -17.22 -11.50 -12.12
C ARG A 40 -17.70 -10.67 -10.94
N PHE A 41 -17.16 -9.45 -10.80
CA PHE A 41 -17.41 -8.55 -9.68
C PHE A 41 -18.14 -7.26 -10.08
N SER A 42 -18.55 -7.16 -11.35
CA SER A 42 -19.21 -5.96 -11.90
C SER A 42 -18.40 -4.69 -11.63
N LEU A 43 -17.09 -4.76 -11.83
CA LEU A 43 -16.18 -3.64 -11.59
C LEU A 43 -16.21 -2.67 -12.77
N GLU A 44 -16.13 -1.38 -12.47
CA GLU A 44 -15.87 -0.38 -13.49
C GLU A 44 -14.48 -0.62 -14.13
N PRO A 45 -14.39 -0.68 -15.47
CA PRO A 45 -13.11 -0.88 -16.15
C PRO A 45 -12.04 0.15 -15.76
N ASP A 46 -12.46 1.39 -15.49
CA ASP A 46 -11.56 2.48 -15.11
C ASP A 46 -10.95 2.26 -13.72
N PHE A 47 -11.61 1.52 -12.83
CA PHE A 47 -11.02 1.19 -11.53
C PHE A 47 -9.80 0.28 -11.65
N LEU A 48 -9.85 -0.73 -12.54
CA LEU A 48 -8.69 -1.59 -12.81
C LEU A 48 -7.59 -0.84 -13.56
N ARG A 49 -7.94 0.06 -14.49
CA ARG A 49 -6.96 0.89 -15.20
C ARG A 49 -6.22 1.82 -14.24
N ALA A 50 -6.94 2.52 -13.38
CA ALA A 50 -6.36 3.40 -12.37
C ALA A 50 -5.43 2.62 -11.43
N SER A 51 -5.81 1.40 -11.05
CA SER A 51 -4.98 0.52 -10.20
C SER A 51 -3.68 0.02 -10.87
N LEU A 52 -3.55 0.18 -12.18
CA LEU A 52 -2.39 -0.26 -12.99
C LEU A 52 -1.58 0.92 -13.54
N ASP A 53 -1.98 2.15 -13.27
CA ASP A 53 -1.25 3.35 -13.65
C ASP A 53 -0.19 3.69 -12.60
N GLU A 54 1.09 3.76 -13.01
CA GLU A 54 2.21 4.06 -12.12
C GLU A 54 2.17 5.49 -11.56
N GLU A 55 1.45 6.42 -12.20
CA GLU A 55 1.34 7.82 -11.79
C GLU A 55 0.00 8.14 -11.07
N GLU A 56 -0.78 7.12 -10.74
CA GLU A 56 -2.08 7.29 -10.11
C GLU A 56 -1.96 7.88 -8.69
N SER A 57 -2.81 8.84 -8.37
CA SER A 57 -2.79 9.50 -7.06
C SER A 57 -3.68 8.78 -6.05
N SER A 58 -3.21 8.69 -4.80
CA SER A 58 -4.00 8.14 -3.70
C SER A 58 -5.36 8.85 -3.57
N ARG A 59 -6.43 8.05 -3.58
CA ARG A 59 -7.83 8.50 -3.50
C ARG A 59 -8.75 7.35 -3.13
N ILE A 60 -9.98 7.70 -2.77
CA ILE A 60 -11.07 6.75 -2.56
C ILE A 60 -12.25 7.16 -3.42
N GLU A 61 -12.79 6.19 -4.14
CA GLU A 61 -13.91 6.33 -5.07
C GLU A 61 -14.90 5.20 -4.85
N CYS A 62 -16.18 5.49 -5.01
CA CYS A 62 -17.25 4.50 -4.91
C CYS A 62 -18.19 4.71 -6.08
N GLU A 63 -18.41 3.63 -6.83
CA GLU A 63 -19.38 3.54 -7.91
C GLU A 63 -20.23 2.30 -7.66
N ASP A 64 -21.55 2.48 -7.69
CA ASP A 64 -22.52 1.47 -7.26
C ASP A 64 -22.18 0.86 -5.87
N ASP A 65 -21.95 -0.45 -5.81
CA ASP A 65 -21.61 -1.20 -4.59
C ASP A 65 -20.10 -1.49 -4.46
N ASN A 66 -19.28 -0.95 -5.35
CA ASN A 66 -17.85 -1.20 -5.40
C ASN A 66 -17.08 0.06 -4.98
N THR A 67 -16.10 -0.13 -4.09
CA THR A 67 -15.20 0.96 -3.66
C THR A 67 -13.80 0.67 -4.15
N LEU A 68 -13.18 1.64 -4.82
CA LEU A 68 -11.75 1.66 -5.11
C LEU A 68 -11.04 2.55 -4.09
N ILE A 69 -9.98 2.02 -3.50
CA ILE A 69 -9.03 2.79 -2.70
C ILE A 69 -7.69 2.66 -3.40
N ILE A 70 -7.08 3.76 -3.80
CA ILE A 70 -5.71 3.79 -4.27
C ILE A 70 -4.86 4.35 -3.14
N ILE A 71 -3.78 3.66 -2.81
CA ILE A 71 -2.78 4.12 -1.84
C ILE A 71 -1.38 3.95 -2.40
N ASP A 72 -0.48 4.82 -1.99
CA ASP A 72 0.94 4.70 -2.28
C ASP A 72 1.60 3.71 -1.31
N THR A 73 2.50 2.88 -1.82
CA THR A 73 3.30 1.98 -0.98
C THR A 73 4.79 2.26 -1.16
N PRO A 74 5.56 2.31 -0.07
CA PRO A 74 6.97 2.65 -0.16
C PRO A 74 7.79 1.45 -0.66
N VAL A 75 8.72 1.75 -1.57
CA VAL A 75 9.65 0.82 -2.16
C VAL A 75 11.07 1.35 -1.95
N SER A 76 12.00 0.42 -1.71
CA SER A 76 13.43 0.70 -1.63
C SER A 76 14.19 -0.16 -2.62
N GLU A 77 15.11 0.44 -3.36
CA GLU A 77 15.88 -0.23 -4.40
C GLU A 77 17.36 0.10 -4.29
N ILE A 78 18.22 -0.91 -4.49
CA ILE A 78 19.67 -0.74 -4.47
C ILE A 78 20.15 -0.42 -5.89
N THR A 79 20.81 0.71 -6.04
CA THR A 79 21.45 1.19 -7.28
C THR A 79 22.97 1.18 -7.16
N GLU A 80 23.67 1.54 -8.24
CA GLU A 80 25.13 1.70 -8.23
C GLU A 80 25.61 2.83 -7.29
N THR A 81 24.78 3.86 -7.12
CA THR A 81 25.10 5.06 -6.33
C THR A 81 24.70 4.92 -4.86
N GLY A 82 23.73 4.05 -4.54
CA GLY A 82 23.28 3.85 -3.17
C GLY A 82 21.91 3.17 -3.11
N VAL A 83 21.13 3.49 -2.07
CA VAL A 83 19.73 3.07 -1.99
C VAL A 83 18.87 4.26 -2.39
N ILE A 84 17.89 4.03 -3.27
CA ILE A 84 16.84 4.99 -3.60
C ILE A 84 15.52 4.52 -3.01
N TYR A 85 14.64 5.47 -2.74
CA TYR A 85 13.29 5.19 -2.25
C TYR A 85 12.27 5.93 -3.10
N TYR A 86 11.17 5.25 -3.43
CA TYR A 86 10.08 5.76 -4.25
C TYR A 86 8.78 5.05 -3.84
N THR A 87 7.65 5.48 -4.38
CA THR A 87 6.35 4.86 -4.11
C THR A 87 5.81 4.14 -5.33
N MET A 88 4.97 3.15 -5.08
CA MET A 88 4.17 2.49 -6.10
C MET A 88 2.71 2.42 -5.65
N PRO A 89 1.75 2.75 -6.52
CA PRO A 89 0.35 2.66 -6.17
C PRO A 89 -0.09 1.20 -6.05
N ILE A 90 -1.01 0.95 -5.13
CA ILE A 90 -1.82 -0.26 -5.07
C ILE A 90 -3.28 0.16 -5.11
N GLY A 91 -4.03 -0.47 -6.00
CA GLY A 91 -5.49 -0.44 -5.98
C GLY A 91 -6.03 -1.49 -5.04
N ILE A 92 -6.93 -1.10 -4.13
CA ILE A 92 -7.66 -1.97 -3.24
C ILE A 92 -9.14 -1.82 -3.58
N LEU A 93 -9.70 -2.84 -4.21
CA LEU A 93 -11.11 -2.91 -4.55
C LEU A 93 -11.87 -3.66 -3.47
N VAL A 94 -12.91 -3.01 -2.96
CA VAL A 94 -13.86 -3.60 -2.02
C VAL A 94 -15.14 -3.86 -2.78
N THR A 95 -15.45 -5.14 -2.94
CA THR A 95 -16.68 -5.61 -3.59
C THR A 95 -17.68 -6.05 -2.53
N GLN A 96 -18.87 -6.47 -2.95
CA GLN A 96 -19.86 -7.06 -2.04
C GLN A 96 -19.29 -8.27 -1.26
N SER A 97 -18.54 -9.16 -1.92
CA SER A 97 -18.10 -10.44 -1.34
C SER A 97 -16.60 -10.52 -1.01
N ASN A 98 -15.75 -9.74 -1.66
CA ASN A 98 -14.30 -9.91 -1.63
C ASN A 98 -13.52 -8.58 -1.55
N VAL A 99 -12.28 -8.66 -1.09
CA VAL A 99 -11.26 -7.60 -1.27
C VAL A 99 -10.30 -8.04 -2.37
N ILE A 100 -9.94 -7.14 -3.26
CA ILE A 100 -9.02 -7.39 -4.38
C ILE A 100 -7.90 -6.37 -4.32
N THR A 101 -6.66 -6.81 -4.23
CA THR A 101 -5.48 -5.94 -4.36
C THR A 101 -4.97 -6.04 -5.80
N VAL A 102 -4.69 -4.90 -6.41
CA VAL A 102 -4.22 -4.81 -7.80
C VAL A 102 -2.97 -3.96 -7.83
N SER A 103 -1.91 -4.49 -8.45
CA SER A 103 -0.63 -3.81 -8.57
C SER A 103 0.08 -4.19 -9.87
N LEU A 104 0.89 -3.28 -10.40
CA LEU A 104 1.65 -3.54 -11.63
C LEU A 104 2.87 -4.45 -11.38
N ARG A 105 3.39 -4.50 -10.15
CA ARG A 105 4.55 -5.30 -9.76
C ARG A 105 4.32 -5.91 -8.39
N GLU A 106 5.04 -6.97 -8.08
CA GLU A 106 5.01 -7.58 -6.75
C GLU A 106 5.31 -6.53 -5.67
N ASN A 107 4.48 -6.52 -4.64
CA ASN A 107 4.60 -5.57 -3.55
C ASN A 107 5.04 -6.27 -2.26
N SER A 108 6.19 -5.85 -1.72
CA SER A 108 6.76 -6.49 -0.52
C SER A 108 5.83 -6.47 0.70
N ILE A 109 4.96 -5.46 0.82
CA ILE A 109 3.99 -5.37 1.93
C ILE A 109 2.91 -6.42 1.73
N ILE A 110 2.39 -6.56 0.51
CA ILE A 110 1.39 -7.56 0.16
C ILE A 110 1.95 -8.98 0.37
N SER A 111 3.21 -9.22 -0.01
CA SER A 111 3.86 -10.51 0.19
C SER A 111 3.91 -10.96 1.65
N GLU A 112 4.04 -10.04 2.62
CA GLU A 112 3.98 -10.40 4.05
C GLU A 112 2.64 -11.02 4.46
N PHE A 113 1.55 -10.58 3.83
CA PHE A 113 0.22 -11.15 4.06
C PHE A 113 0.10 -12.51 3.40
N THR A 114 0.53 -12.65 2.14
CA THR A 114 0.43 -13.93 1.42
C THR A 114 1.31 -15.02 2.04
N GLU A 115 2.47 -14.65 2.61
CA GLU A 115 3.38 -15.54 3.35
C GLU A 115 2.88 -15.89 4.77
N GLY A 116 1.81 -15.25 5.23
CA GLY A 116 1.23 -15.48 6.56
C GLY A 116 2.11 -14.97 7.71
N VAL A 117 2.95 -13.97 7.46
CA VAL A 117 3.78 -13.28 8.47
C VAL A 117 2.88 -12.51 9.44
N ILE A 118 1.84 -11.87 8.90
CA ILE A 118 0.86 -11.12 9.69
C ILE A 118 -0.16 -12.08 10.27
N LYS A 119 -0.31 -12.06 11.60
CA LYS A 119 -1.21 -12.96 12.35
C LYS A 119 -2.52 -12.27 12.68
N ASN A 120 -3.56 -13.06 12.94
CA ASN A 120 -4.88 -12.59 13.39
C ASN A 120 -5.61 -11.69 12.41
N VAL A 121 -5.17 -11.64 11.16
CA VAL A 121 -5.86 -10.94 10.08
C VAL A 121 -6.95 -11.84 9.52
N GLN A 122 -8.15 -11.30 9.32
CA GLN A 122 -9.28 -12.01 8.74
C GLN A 122 -9.67 -11.40 7.39
N THR A 123 -9.46 -12.13 6.30
CA THR A 123 -9.80 -11.68 4.93
C THR A 123 -11.29 -11.37 4.74
N GLN A 124 -12.17 -12.03 5.51
CA GLN A 124 -13.62 -11.79 5.49
C GLN A 124 -14.03 -10.47 6.16
N LEU A 125 -13.24 -9.96 7.11
CA LEU A 125 -13.48 -8.68 7.77
C LEU A 125 -12.86 -7.58 6.92
N LYS A 126 -13.51 -7.26 5.79
CA LYS A 126 -12.97 -6.41 4.71
C LYS A 126 -12.37 -5.10 5.21
N THR A 127 -13.11 -4.36 6.06
CA THR A 127 -12.65 -3.09 6.63
C THR A 127 -11.39 -3.27 7.46
N GLN A 128 -11.41 -4.20 8.42
CA GLN A 128 -10.26 -4.52 9.27
C GLN A 128 -9.06 -4.98 8.44
N PHE A 129 -9.28 -5.78 7.41
CA PHE A 129 -8.22 -6.27 6.53
C PHE A 129 -7.52 -5.12 5.79
N ILE A 130 -8.29 -4.17 5.26
CA ILE A 130 -7.76 -2.97 4.60
C ILE A 130 -6.98 -2.11 5.60
N LEU A 131 -7.51 -1.91 6.81
CA LEU A 131 -6.82 -1.17 7.86
C LEU A 131 -5.49 -1.83 8.25
N TYR A 132 -5.43 -3.16 8.28
CA TYR A 132 -4.15 -3.86 8.48
C TYR A 132 -3.16 -3.62 7.33
N ILE A 133 -3.61 -3.62 6.07
CA ILE A 133 -2.75 -3.27 4.93
C ILE A 133 -2.21 -1.85 5.11
N MET A 134 -3.08 -0.88 5.38
CA MET A 134 -2.71 0.52 5.59
C MET A 134 -1.75 0.70 6.78
N LEU A 135 -1.95 -0.03 7.89
CA LEU A 135 -1.04 -0.03 9.03
C LEU A 135 0.36 -0.49 8.62
N ARG A 136 0.45 -1.58 7.83
CA ARG A 136 1.74 -2.07 7.32
C ARG A 136 2.40 -1.09 6.38
N VAL A 137 1.63 -0.41 5.54
CA VAL A 137 2.11 0.69 4.68
C VAL A 137 2.70 1.83 5.52
N ALA A 138 1.95 2.33 6.51
CA ALA A 138 2.42 3.39 7.40
C ALA A 138 3.70 2.99 8.15
N THR A 139 3.71 1.79 8.74
CA THR A 139 4.88 1.23 9.42
C THR A 139 6.10 1.17 8.48
N ARG A 140 5.91 0.76 7.22
CA ARG A 140 7.00 0.63 6.25
C ARG A 140 7.55 2.00 5.84
N PHE A 141 6.69 2.99 5.63
CA PHE A 141 7.11 4.37 5.38
C PHE A 141 7.99 4.89 6.53
N LEU A 142 7.53 4.72 7.78
CA LEU A 142 8.28 5.15 8.97
C LEU A 142 9.65 4.47 9.09
N GLN A 143 9.75 3.19 8.75
CA GLN A 143 11.02 2.47 8.74
C GLN A 143 12.00 3.08 7.72
N HIS A 144 11.53 3.35 6.50
CA HIS A 144 12.38 3.91 5.46
C HIS A 144 12.75 5.38 5.71
N LEU A 145 11.85 6.21 6.27
CA LEU A 145 12.19 7.57 6.69
C LEU A 145 13.34 7.57 7.71
N LYS A 146 13.30 6.68 8.70
CA LYS A 146 14.41 6.51 9.67
C LYS A 146 15.72 6.05 9.00
N GLN A 147 15.63 5.22 7.95
CA GLN A 147 16.80 4.82 7.18
C GLN A 147 17.37 5.98 6.37
N ILE A 148 16.52 6.76 5.70
CA ILE A 148 16.92 7.93 4.91
C ILE A 148 17.62 8.96 5.81
N ASP A 149 17.05 9.29 6.99
CA ASP A 149 17.67 10.21 7.94
C ASP A 149 19.08 9.76 8.35
N LYS A 150 19.21 8.49 8.74
CA LYS A 150 20.50 7.90 9.14
C LYS A 150 21.54 7.95 8.01
N ILE A 151 21.16 7.62 6.77
CA ILE A 151 22.07 7.64 5.62
C ILE A 151 22.44 9.08 5.26
N SER A 152 21.50 10.01 5.33
CA SER A 152 21.72 11.43 5.04
C SER A 152 22.75 12.04 6.00
N ILE A 153 22.63 11.80 7.31
CA ILE A 153 23.60 12.24 8.32
C ILE A 153 25.00 11.66 8.04
N GLN A 154 25.08 10.41 7.59
CA GLN A 154 26.36 9.78 7.25
C GLN A 154 27.00 10.42 6.01
N LEU A 155 26.21 10.67 4.96
CA LEU A 155 26.67 11.32 3.72
C LEU A 155 27.13 12.75 3.96
N GLU A 156 26.40 13.54 4.76
CA GLU A 156 26.81 14.90 5.12
C GLU A 156 28.18 14.93 5.82
N ARG A 157 28.43 13.99 6.74
CA ARG A 157 29.71 13.85 7.42
C ARG A 157 30.83 13.47 6.45
N GLN A 158 30.54 12.66 5.45
CA GLN A 158 31.51 12.28 4.40
C GLN A 158 31.80 13.47 3.47
N LEU A 159 30.79 14.22 3.06
CA LEU A 159 30.93 15.40 2.21
C LEU A 159 31.78 16.49 2.87
N ARG A 160 31.66 16.69 4.18
CA ARG A 160 32.52 17.61 4.95
C ARG A 160 33.99 17.20 4.95
N LYS A 161 34.31 15.91 4.76
CA LYS A 161 35.68 15.38 4.70
C LYS A 161 36.23 15.34 3.27
N SER A 162 35.41 14.95 2.31
CA SER A 162 35.75 14.95 0.88
C SER A 162 34.49 15.18 0.04
N MET A 163 34.44 16.29 -0.70
CA MET A 163 33.39 16.52 -1.69
C MET A 163 33.64 15.65 -2.91
N LYS A 164 32.98 14.50 -2.95
CA LYS A 164 32.99 13.58 -4.07
C LYS A 164 31.62 13.58 -4.74
N ASN A 165 31.62 13.40 -6.06
CA ASN A 165 30.41 13.49 -6.88
C ASN A 165 29.37 12.42 -6.51
N LYS A 166 29.82 11.20 -6.15
CA LYS A 166 28.94 10.09 -5.79
C LYS A 166 28.10 10.43 -4.55
N GLU A 167 28.72 10.95 -3.51
CA GLU A 167 28.08 11.33 -2.26
C GLU A 167 27.10 12.51 -2.45
N LEU A 168 27.39 13.44 -3.35
CA LEU A 168 26.47 14.53 -3.72
C LEU A 168 25.23 14.00 -4.45
N ILE A 169 25.41 13.14 -5.45
CA ILE A 169 24.30 12.53 -6.20
C ILE A 169 23.42 11.71 -5.25
N GLN A 170 24.03 10.90 -4.39
CA GLN A 170 23.28 10.08 -3.44
C GLN A 170 22.49 10.95 -2.44
N LEU A 171 23.05 12.06 -1.96
CA LEU A 171 22.32 12.98 -1.09
C LEU A 171 21.13 13.63 -1.82
N LEU A 172 21.30 14.02 -3.09
CA LEU A 172 20.21 14.54 -3.92
C LEU A 172 19.09 13.51 -4.12
N ASP A 173 19.44 12.24 -4.36
CA ASP A 173 18.46 11.17 -4.53
C ASP A 173 17.66 10.93 -3.24
N LEU A 174 18.32 10.93 -2.08
CA LEU A 174 17.64 10.82 -0.78
C LEU A 174 16.71 12.01 -0.50
N GLN A 175 17.10 13.23 -0.87
CA GLN A 175 16.24 14.41 -0.73
C GLN A 175 14.99 14.30 -1.61
N LYS A 176 15.12 13.81 -2.85
CA LYS A 176 13.95 13.52 -3.70
C LYS A 176 13.06 12.46 -3.06
N SER A 177 13.64 11.37 -2.57
CA SER A 177 12.91 10.31 -1.86
C SER A 177 12.10 10.83 -0.67
N LEU A 178 12.66 11.75 0.14
CA LEU A 178 11.92 12.37 1.25
C LEU A 178 10.70 13.15 0.77
N VAL A 179 10.84 13.92 -0.30
CA VAL A 179 9.74 14.70 -0.87
C VAL A 179 8.63 13.78 -1.40
N TYR A 180 9.00 12.73 -2.14
CA TYR A 180 8.02 11.73 -2.62
C TYR A 180 7.28 11.10 -1.44
N PHE A 181 8.00 10.60 -0.44
CA PHE A 181 7.39 9.96 0.72
C PHE A 181 6.49 10.88 1.52
N SER A 182 6.92 12.12 1.77
CA SER A 182 6.09 13.10 2.48
C SER A 182 4.81 13.43 1.71
N THR A 183 4.88 13.50 0.39
CA THR A 183 3.72 13.79 -0.46
C THR A 183 2.75 12.61 -0.46
N SER A 184 3.25 11.40 -0.68
CA SER A 184 2.45 10.16 -0.66
C SER A 184 1.82 9.89 0.70
N LEU A 185 2.57 10.01 1.79
CA LEU A 185 2.05 9.87 3.15
C LEU A 185 0.89 10.83 3.42
N LYS A 186 1.00 12.10 3.00
CA LYS A 186 -0.08 13.08 3.16
C LYS A 186 -1.31 12.73 2.32
N SER A 187 -1.07 12.19 1.12
CA SER A 187 -2.14 11.76 0.23
C SER A 187 -2.89 10.56 0.80
N ASP A 188 -2.16 9.54 1.26
CA ASP A 188 -2.72 8.34 1.90
C ASP A 188 -3.46 8.67 3.20
N GLU A 189 -2.91 9.56 4.03
CA GLU A 189 -3.59 10.07 5.22
C GLU A 189 -4.93 10.72 4.84
N THR A 190 -4.95 11.54 3.78
CA THR A 190 -6.20 12.18 3.30
C THR A 190 -7.20 11.14 2.79
N THR A 191 -6.73 10.10 2.12
CA THR A 191 -7.56 8.97 1.65
C THR A 191 -8.15 8.20 2.84
N LEU A 192 -7.33 7.92 3.86
CA LEU A 192 -7.76 7.30 5.11
C LEU A 192 -8.80 8.16 5.83
N GLU A 193 -8.57 9.46 6.01
CA GLU A 193 -9.53 10.38 6.60
C GLU A 193 -10.87 10.41 5.84
N LYS A 194 -10.86 10.27 4.50
CA LYS A 194 -12.09 10.16 3.71
C LYS A 194 -12.80 8.84 3.94
N MET A 195 -12.07 7.73 4.00
CA MET A 195 -12.61 6.41 4.35
C MET A 195 -13.29 6.44 5.74
N MET A 196 -12.72 7.17 6.70
CA MET A 196 -13.23 7.33 8.07
C MET A 196 -14.60 7.98 8.17
N ARG A 197 -14.99 8.82 7.20
CA ARG A 197 -16.28 9.51 7.25
C ARG A 197 -17.47 8.56 7.08
N GLY A 198 -17.22 7.25 6.93
CA GLY A 198 -18.23 6.19 6.90
C GLY A 198 -19.10 6.21 5.64
N ARG A 199 -18.74 7.04 4.65
CA ARG A 199 -19.50 7.21 3.41
C ARG A 199 -19.16 6.16 2.36
N TYR A 200 -17.95 5.61 2.43
CA TYR A 200 -17.40 4.69 1.43
C TYR A 200 -17.33 3.26 1.97
N ILE A 201 -16.96 3.10 3.24
CA ILE A 201 -16.80 1.79 3.88
C ILE A 201 -17.47 1.83 5.25
N LYS A 202 -18.16 0.74 5.60
CA LYS A 202 -18.77 0.56 6.91
C LYS A 202 -17.69 0.26 7.95
N LEU A 203 -17.58 1.14 8.95
CA LEU A 203 -16.75 0.96 10.13
C LEU A 203 -17.58 0.32 11.24
N TYR A 204 -17.03 -0.72 11.86
CA TYR A 204 -17.57 -1.33 13.07
C TYR A 204 -16.84 -0.78 14.30
N ASP A 205 -17.43 -0.91 15.49
CA ASP A 205 -16.83 -0.40 16.73
C ASP A 205 -15.44 -1.01 16.98
N ASP A 206 -15.27 -2.30 16.69
CA ASP A 206 -13.98 -3.02 16.80
C ASP A 206 -12.91 -2.53 15.81
N ASP A 207 -13.29 -1.77 14.78
CA ASP A 207 -12.34 -1.20 13.80
C ASP A 207 -11.77 0.14 14.27
N GLN A 208 -12.37 0.80 15.26
CA GLN A 208 -11.97 2.16 15.69
C GLN A 208 -10.57 2.18 16.31
N ASP A 209 -10.25 1.23 17.19
CA ASP A 209 -8.92 1.17 17.83
C ASP A 209 -7.81 0.95 16.77
N LEU A 210 -8.02 0.02 15.83
CA LEU A 210 -7.06 -0.25 14.75
C LEU A 210 -6.90 0.98 13.84
N LEU A 211 -7.99 1.70 13.59
CA LEU A 211 -7.98 2.92 12.81
C LEU A 211 -7.21 4.04 13.50
N GLU A 212 -7.37 4.22 14.82
CA GLU A 212 -6.58 5.18 15.60
C GLU A 212 -5.09 4.84 15.54
N ASP A 213 -4.72 3.56 15.65
CA ASP A 213 -3.33 3.12 15.50
C ASP A 213 -2.76 3.48 14.13
N VAL A 214 -3.51 3.22 13.05
CA VAL A 214 -3.10 3.56 11.67
C VAL A 214 -2.90 5.07 11.55
N LEU A 215 -3.84 5.87 12.04
CA LEU A 215 -3.75 7.33 12.00
C LEU A 215 -2.58 7.86 12.80
N LEU A 216 -2.30 7.30 13.97
CA LEU A 216 -1.16 7.69 14.78
C LEU A 216 0.14 7.46 14.02
N ASP A 217 0.27 6.32 13.32
CA ASP A 217 1.44 6.02 12.51
C ASP A 217 1.60 6.97 11.32
N PHE A 218 0.50 7.33 10.63
CA PHE A 218 0.55 8.34 9.56
C PHE A 218 0.84 9.76 10.08
N ASN A 219 0.30 10.15 11.24
CA ASN A 219 0.44 11.49 11.81
C ASN A 219 1.80 11.74 12.47
N GLN A 220 2.45 10.70 13.01
CA GLN A 220 3.57 10.88 13.95
C GLN A 220 4.78 11.65 13.39
N ASN A 221 4.93 11.87 12.07
CA ASN A 221 6.16 12.47 11.52
C ASN A 221 5.99 13.49 10.37
N ILE A 222 4.83 14.14 10.19
CA ILE A 222 4.77 15.34 9.32
C ILE A 222 5.48 16.56 9.98
N LEU A 223 5.90 16.45 11.25
CA LEU A 223 6.35 17.57 12.09
C LEU A 223 7.71 17.40 12.81
N GLN A 224 8.62 16.52 12.35
CA GLN A 224 10.01 16.50 12.86
C GLN A 224 11.04 16.75 11.77
#